data_AF-A0A1H7HXX3-F1
#
_entry.id   AF-A0A1H7HXX3-F1
#
_cell.length_a   1.000
_cell.length_b   1.000
_cell.length_c   1.000
_cell.angle_alpha   90.00
_cell.angle_beta   90.00
_cell.angle_gamma   90.00
#
_symmetry.space_group_name_H-M   'P 1'
#
loop_
_entity.id
_entity.type
_entity.pdbx_description
1 polymer ?
#
loop_
_entity_poly.entity_id
_entity_poly.type
_entity_poly.pdbx_seq_one_letter_code
_entity_poly.pdbx_strand_id
1 'polypeptide(L)' 'MSDIVKVRGRHGTKTLDITIPAKISKEYDIHAGDVFKVGIVKENDSIKIIYELVYKD' A
#
# COMPACT_ATOMS: atom_id res chain seq x y z
N MET A 1 -9.73 8.39 8.01
CA MET A 1 -8.63 9.35 7.78
C MET A 1 -8.10 9.09 6.37
N SER A 2 -7.79 10.10 5.56
CA SER A 2 -7.30 9.91 4.19
C SER A 2 -6.09 10.79 3.94
N ASP A 3 -4.95 10.17 3.64
CA ASP A 3 -3.72 10.86 3.24
C ASP A 3 -3.53 10.71 1.72
N ILE A 4 -3.08 11.78 1.05
CA ILE A 4 -2.69 11.71 -0.35
C ILE A 4 -1.21 11.32 -0.40
N VAL A 5 -0.93 10.21 -1.07
CA VAL A 5 0.44 9.70 -1.28
C VAL A 5 0.77 9.67 -2.76
N LYS A 6 2.04 9.91 -3.08
CA LYS A 6 2.55 9.85 -4.46
C LYS A 6 3.23 8.50 -4.69
N VAL A 7 2.83 7.83 -5.77
CA VAL A 7 3.49 6.61 -6.26
C VAL A 7 4.93 6.92 -6.67
N ARG A 8 5.87 6.04 -6.31
CA ARG A 8 7.30 6.18 -6.63
C ARG A 8 7.75 5.03 -7.52
N GLY A 9 8.52 5.33 -8.56
CA GLY A 9 9.19 4.31 -9.35
C GLY A 9 10.39 3.75 -8.59
N ARG A 10 10.62 2.44 -8.71
CA ARG A 10 11.79 1.78 -8.11
C ARG A 10 12.85 1.54 -9.19
N HIS A 11 14.03 2.14 -9.00
CA HIS A 11 15.11 2.11 -9.98
C HIS A 11 15.49 0.67 -10.37
N GLY A 12 15.63 0.41 -11.68
CA GLY A 12 15.98 -0.90 -12.22
C GLY A 12 14.86 -1.94 -12.22
N THR A 13 13.62 -1.55 -11.90
CA THR A 13 12.46 -2.44 -11.90
C THR A 13 11.28 -1.82 -12.63
N LYS A 14 10.32 -2.65 -13.06
CA LYS A 14 9.02 -2.19 -13.58
C LYS A 14 7.97 -2.02 -12.48
N THR A 15 8.38 -2.06 -11.21
CA THR A 15 7.46 -1.98 -10.07
C THR A 15 7.36 -0.56 -9.54
N LEU A 16 6.23 -0.30 -8.89
CA LEU A 16 5.90 0.99 -8.29
C LEU A 16 5.63 0.77 -6.80
N ASP A 17 6.10 1.71 -5.99
CA ASP A 17 5.91 1.68 -4.54
C ASP A 17 4.93 2.76 -4.11
N ILE A 18 4.01 2.40 -3.21
CA ILE A 18 3.13 3.32 -2.50
C ILE A 18 3.60 3.35 -1.04
N THR A 19 3.82 4.54 -0.50
CA THR A 19 4.22 4.70 0.90
C THR A 19 3.01 4.48 1.81
N ILE A 20 3.15 3.59 2.80
CA ILE A 20 2.22 3.53 3.95
C ILE A 20 2.59 4.69 4.89
N PRO A 21 1.69 5.67 5.13
CA PRO A 21 1.96 6.79 6.02
C PRO A 21 2.29 6.34 7.44
N ALA A 22 3.24 7.02 8.10
CA ALA A 22 3.70 6.67 9.43
C ALA A 22 2.58 6.66 10.51
N LYS A 23 1.49 7.40 10.30
CA LYS A 23 0.32 7.36 11.19
C LYS A 23 -0.40 6.02 11.08
N ILE A 24 -0.65 5.56 9.84
CA ILE A 24 -1.31 4.29 9.56
C ILE A 24 -0.46 3.12 10.05
N SER A 25 0.85 3.14 9.77
CA SER A 25 1.72 2.04 10.20
C SER A 25 1.80 1.93 11.73
N LYS A 26 1.82 3.06 12.45
CA LYS A 26 1.78 3.06 13.92
C LYS A 26 0.43 2.63 14.50
N GLU A 27 -0.67 3.07 13.89
CA GLU A 27 -2.02 2.75 14.35
C GLU A 27 -2.33 1.25 14.24
N TYR A 28 -1.87 0.62 13.15
CA TYR A 28 -2.14 -0.79 12.86
C TYR A 28 -0.95 -1.72 13.14
N ASP A 29 0.13 -1.19 13.73
CA ASP A 29 1.33 -1.95 14.09
C ASP A 29 1.89 -2.73 12.88
N ILE A 30 2.09 -2.00 11.77
CA ILE A 30 2.59 -2.52 10.50
C ILE A 30 4.10 -2.31 10.44
N HIS A 31 4.83 -3.37 10.14
CA HIS A 31 6.29 -3.39 10.15
C HIS A 31 6.88 -3.80 8.80
N ALA A 32 8.19 -3.56 8.63
CA ALA A 32 8.92 -4.15 7.54
C ALA A 32 9.02 -5.66 7.75
N GLY A 33 8.53 -6.46 6.79
CA GLY A 33 8.44 -7.92 6.91
C GLY A 33 7.00 -8.41 6.72
N ASP A 34 6.03 -7.62 7.14
CA ASP A 34 4.61 -7.90 6.96
C ASP A 34 4.25 -8.11 5.48
N VAL A 35 3.41 -9.11 5.22
CA VAL A 35 3.02 -9.48 3.86
C VAL A 35 1.58 -9.05 3.61
N PHE A 36 1.42 -8.25 2.56
CA PHE A 36 0.11 -7.83 2.07
C PHE A 36 -0.23 -8.52 0.76
N LYS A 37 -1.47 -8.99 0.65
CA LYS A 37 -2.09 -9.34 -0.61
C LYS A 37 -2.60 -8.07 -1.29
N VAL A 38 -2.31 -7.92 -2.58
CA VAL A 38 -2.74 -6.77 -3.38
C VAL A 38 -3.92 -7.17 -4.27
N GLY A 39 -5.02 -6.42 -4.16
CA GLY A 39 -6.20 -6.52 -5.02
C GLY A 39 -6.48 -5.21 -5.74
N ILE A 40 -7.28 -5.28 -6.79
CA ILE A 40 -7.75 -4.11 -7.53
C ILE A 40 -9.27 -4.15 -7.69
N VAL A 41 -9.90 -3.01 -7.45
CA VAL A 41 -11.31 -2.78 -7.74
C VAL A 41 -11.42 -1.56 -8.66
N LYS A 42 -12.15 -1.69 -9.76
CA LYS A 42 -12.43 -0.58 -10.68
C LYS A 42 -13.88 -0.16 -10.49
N GLU A 43 -14.09 1.11 -10.13
CA GLU A 43 -15.41 1.70 -9.92
C GLU A 43 -15.47 3.02 -10.71
N ASN A 44 -16.32 3.04 -11.75
CA ASN A 44 -16.45 4.16 -12.68
C ASN A 44 -15.08 4.57 -13.27
N ASP A 45 -14.70 5.84 -13.09
CA ASP A 45 -13.41 6.42 -13.52
C ASP A 45 -12.32 6.34 -12.44
N SER A 46 -12.57 5.61 -11.35
CA SER A 46 -11.61 5.44 -10.26
C SER A 46 -11.10 4.00 -10.16
N ILE A 47 -9.85 3.88 -9.75
CA ILE A 47 -9.26 2.60 -9.35
C ILE A 47 -8.98 2.63 -7.85
N LYS A 48 -9.26 1.52 -7.18
CA LYS A 48 -8.87 1.29 -5.79
C LYS A 48 -7.89 0.13 -5.78
N ILE A 49 -6.69 0.38 -5.25
CA ILE A 49 -5.71 -0.66 -4.95
C ILE A 49 -5.88 -1.00 -3.47
N ILE A 50 -6.17 -2.26 -3.19
CA ILE A 50 -6.48 -2.73 -1.84
C ILE A 50 -5.32 -3.60 -1.38
N TYR A 51 -4.72 -3.23 -0.26
CA TYR A 51 -3.69 -4.02 0.41
C TYR A 51 -4.33 -4.67 1.64
N GLU A 52 -4.37 -5.99 1.67
CA GLU A 52 -4.89 -6.80 2.78
C GLU A 52 -3.74 -7.50 3.49
N LEU A 53 -3.54 -7.21 4.77
CA LEU A 53 -2.49 -7.85 5.58
C LEU A 53 -2.83 -9.34 5.76
N VAL A 54 -1.97 -10.23 5.27
CA VAL A 54 -2.19 -11.69 5.33
C VAL A 54 -1.18 -12.42 6.23
N TYR A 55 -0.10 -11.76 6.62
CA TYR A 55 0.90 -12.29 7.55
C TYR A 55 1.60 -11.15 8.29
N LYS A 56 1.76 -11.32 9.61
CA LYS A 56 2.61 -10.48 10.46
C LYS A 56 3.88 -11.23 10.81
N ASP A 57 5.02 -10.59 10.61
CA ASP A 57 6.34 -11.11 11.01
C ASP A 57 6.65 -10.86 12.50
#